data_AF-A0A729DF52-F1
#
_entry.id   AF-A0A729DF52-F1
#
_cell.length_a   1.000
_cell.length_b   1.000
_cell.length_c   1.000
_cell.angle_alpha   90.00
_cell.angle_beta   90.00
_cell.angle_gamma   90.00
#
_symmetry.space_group_name_H-M   'P 1'
#
loop_
_entity.id
_entity.type
_entity.pdbx_description
1 polymer ?
#
loop_
_entity_poly.entity_id
_entity_poly.type
_entity_poly.pdbx_seq_one_letter_code
_entity_poly.pdbx_strand_id
1 'polypeptide(L)'
;MSLARNATASQSPTQTNGYERHQPDQTLLYQLVEQHYPAFKASLEAQGQHLPRYIQQEFNDLLQCGRLEYGFMRVRCEDCHHERLVAFSCKRRGFCPSCGARRMAESAALLIDEVFPKEPIRQWVLSFPFQLRFLLARHPQLMGQVLSIVYRTLSTHLIKKAGYTKASAQTGSVTLIQRFGSALNLNVHYHMLFLDGVYAEDDYGKQRFHRVKAPTYDELNTLAHTLSHRIARCMEKRG
;
A
#
# COMPACT_ATOMS: atom_id res chain seq x y z
N MET A 1 -14.79 -15.89 -34.42
CA MET A 1 -16.17 -15.36 -34.29
C MET A 1 -16.83 -16.08 -33.13
N SER A 2 -16.89 -15.44 -31.95
CA SER A 2 -17.62 -15.94 -30.79
C SER A 2 -18.60 -14.86 -30.38
N LEU A 3 -19.88 -15.21 -30.44
CA LEU A 3 -21.04 -14.35 -30.26
C LEU A 3 -21.11 -13.85 -28.81
N ALA A 4 -21.00 -12.53 -28.65
CA ALA A 4 -21.31 -11.86 -27.40
C ALA A 4 -22.80 -12.06 -27.06
N ARG A 5 -23.06 -12.58 -25.86
CA ARG A 5 -24.40 -12.74 -25.32
C ARG A 5 -24.96 -11.35 -25.00
N ASN A 6 -26.03 -10.97 -25.69
CA ASN A 6 -26.88 -9.84 -25.36
C ASN A 6 -27.51 -10.04 -23.97
N ALA A 7 -27.11 -9.23 -23.00
CA ALA A 7 -27.87 -9.04 -21.78
C ALA A 7 -28.90 -7.94 -22.04
N THR A 8 -30.17 -8.34 -22.13
CA THR A 8 -31.34 -7.47 -22.24
C THR A 8 -31.43 -6.55 -21.02
N ALA A 9 -31.44 -5.24 -21.27
CA ALA A 9 -31.67 -4.22 -20.27
C ALA A 9 -33.16 -4.16 -19.90
N SER A 10 -33.49 -4.47 -18.65
CA SER A 10 -34.78 -4.15 -18.04
C SER A 10 -34.69 -2.79 -17.34
N GLN A 11 -35.50 -1.81 -17.76
CA GLN A 11 -35.73 -0.53 -17.08
C GLN A 11 -36.68 -0.75 -15.89
N SER A 12 -36.34 -0.42 -14.65
CA SER A 12 -36.65 0.82 -13.88
C SER A 12 -36.81 0.42 -12.38
N PRO A 13 -36.67 1.29 -11.33
CA PRO A 13 -36.78 2.75 -11.29
C PRO A 13 -35.55 3.49 -10.69
N THR A 14 -35.48 4.79 -10.97
CA THR A 14 -34.76 5.87 -10.28
C THR A 14 -34.02 5.52 -8.97
N GLN A 15 -32.81 5.00 -9.07
CA GLN A 15 -31.72 5.30 -8.14
C GLN A 15 -30.50 5.64 -8.99
N THR A 16 -30.42 6.91 -9.38
CA THR A 16 -29.12 7.49 -9.67
C THR A 16 -28.34 7.47 -8.37
N ASN A 17 -27.54 6.44 -8.13
CA ASN A 17 -26.23 6.69 -7.52
C ASN A 17 -25.44 7.45 -8.60
N GLY A 18 -25.86 8.71 -8.82
CA GLY A 18 -25.23 9.61 -9.75
C GLY A 18 -23.79 9.77 -9.31
N TYR A 19 -22.87 9.73 -10.26
CA TYR A 19 -21.50 10.11 -9.97
C TYR A 19 -21.52 11.55 -9.44
N GLU A 20 -21.20 11.69 -8.16
CA GLU A 20 -20.99 12.98 -7.55
C GLU A 20 -19.52 13.36 -7.72
N ARG A 21 -19.27 14.52 -8.33
CA ARG A 21 -17.90 15.00 -8.51
C ARG A 21 -17.32 15.27 -7.13
N HIS A 22 -16.15 14.69 -6.87
CA HIS A 22 -15.38 15.00 -5.68
C HIS A 22 -15.05 16.51 -5.62
N GLN A 23 -15.32 17.14 -4.48
CA GLN A 23 -15.05 18.55 -4.19
C GLN A 23 -13.93 18.63 -3.15
N PRO A 24 -12.65 18.59 -3.58
CA PRO A 24 -11.51 18.48 -2.68
C PRO A 24 -11.40 19.68 -1.72
N ASP A 25 -11.82 20.86 -2.18
CA ASP A 25 -11.85 22.12 -1.43
C ASP A 25 -12.77 22.13 -0.20
N GLN A 26 -13.75 21.21 -0.17
CA GLN A 26 -14.62 21.02 0.98
C GLN A 26 -14.07 20.02 2.00
N THR A 27 -12.95 19.36 1.71
CA THR A 27 -12.35 18.41 2.63
C THR A 27 -11.52 19.13 3.70
N LEU A 28 -11.57 18.63 4.94
CA LEU A 28 -10.81 19.20 6.07
C LEU A 28 -9.30 19.26 5.78
N LEU A 29 -8.74 18.21 5.18
CA LEU A 29 -7.31 18.19 4.85
C LEU A 29 -6.94 19.30 3.87
N TYR A 30 -7.76 19.51 2.83
CA TYR A 30 -7.51 20.58 1.88
C TYR A 30 -7.53 21.94 2.56
N GLN A 31 -8.58 22.23 3.35
CA GLN A 31 -8.74 23.51 4.03
C GLN A 31 -7.58 23.80 4.99
N LEU A 32 -7.15 22.80 5.76
CA LEU A 32 -5.98 22.92 6.64
C LEU A 32 -4.69 23.20 5.86
N VAL A 33 -4.48 22.51 4.73
CA VAL A 33 -3.30 22.74 3.89
C VAL A 33 -3.35 24.13 3.26
N GLU A 34 -4.47 24.52 2.67
CA GLU A 34 -4.64 25.83 2.03
C GLU A 34 -4.40 26.97 3.03
N GLN A 35 -4.96 26.85 4.24
CA GLN A 35 -4.85 27.88 5.27
C GLN A 35 -3.44 27.96 5.89
N HIS A 36 -2.82 26.82 6.22
CA HIS A 36 -1.61 26.81 7.05
C HIS A 36 -0.30 26.62 6.28
N TYR A 37 -0.33 26.04 5.07
CA TYR A 37 0.89 25.77 4.31
C TYR A 37 1.70 27.03 3.95
N PRO A 38 1.09 28.17 3.54
CA PRO A 38 1.84 29.40 3.27
C PRO A 38 2.56 29.93 4.52
N ALA A 39 1.87 29.98 5.66
CA ALA A 39 2.44 30.45 6.93
C ALA A 39 3.56 29.53 7.42
N PHE A 40 3.40 28.21 7.26
CA PHE A 40 4.44 27.24 7.58
C PHE A 40 5.70 27.44 6.74
N LYS A 41 5.56 27.65 5.42
CA LYS A 41 6.71 27.96 4.55
C LYS A 41 7.43 29.23 4.99
N ALA A 42 6.69 30.31 5.22
CA ALA A 42 7.26 31.58 5.67
C ALA A 42 8.03 31.43 7.00
N SER A 43 7.50 30.63 7.94
CA SER A 43 8.19 30.35 9.20
C SER A 43 9.51 29.60 9.02
N LEU A 44 9.61 28.68 8.05
CA LEU A 44 10.87 27.99 7.75
C LEU A 44 11.87 28.95 7.11
N GLU A 45 11.42 29.76 6.16
CA GLU A 45 12.25 30.76 5.47
C GLU A 45 12.84 31.78 6.45
N ALA A 46 12.05 32.23 7.43
CA ALA A 46 12.53 33.11 8.50
C ALA A 46 13.65 32.48 9.38
N GLN A 47 13.75 31.15 9.40
CA GLN A 47 14.81 30.40 10.10
C GLN A 47 15.97 30.01 9.15
N GLY A 48 15.98 30.52 7.92
CA GLY A 48 16.97 30.14 6.90
C GLY A 48 16.81 28.69 6.41
N GLN A 49 15.64 28.08 6.60
CA GLN A 49 15.33 26.72 6.18
C GLN A 49 14.33 26.71 5.02
N HIS A 50 14.40 25.68 4.19
CA HIS A 50 13.46 25.48 3.08
C HIS A 50 13.03 24.03 2.99
N LEU A 51 11.76 23.82 2.62
CA LEU A 51 11.31 22.48 2.25
C LEU A 51 11.98 22.05 0.94
N PRO A 52 12.39 20.78 0.81
CA PRO A 52 12.82 20.26 -0.47
C PRO A 52 11.78 20.49 -1.57
N ARG A 53 12.24 20.81 -2.79
CA ARG A 53 11.34 21.12 -3.92
C ARG A 53 10.26 20.06 -4.15
N TYR A 54 10.62 18.78 -4.04
CA TYR A 54 9.66 17.68 -4.24
C TYR A 54 8.55 17.68 -3.18
N ILE A 55 8.84 18.09 -1.94
CA ILE A 55 7.81 18.25 -0.90
C ILE A 55 6.90 19.42 -1.25
N GLN A 56 7.46 20.55 -1.67
CA GLN A 56 6.65 21.71 -2.06
C GLN A 56 5.70 21.37 -3.22
N GLN A 57 6.19 20.61 -4.20
CA GLN A 57 5.38 20.13 -5.30
C GLN A 57 4.21 19.26 -4.85
N GLU A 58 4.40 18.38 -3.86
CA GLU A 58 3.31 17.54 -3.33
C GLU A 58 2.18 18.38 -2.70
N PHE A 59 2.52 19.43 -1.94
CA PHE A 59 1.53 20.35 -1.38
C PHE A 59 0.80 21.17 -2.44
N ASN A 60 1.55 21.76 -3.39
CA ASN A 60 0.96 22.54 -4.47
C ASN A 60 0.04 21.68 -5.35
N ASP A 61 0.48 20.47 -5.69
CA ASP A 61 -0.31 19.56 -6.53
C ASP A 61 -1.54 19.02 -5.80
N LEU A 62 -1.50 18.86 -4.48
CA LEU A 62 -2.70 18.56 -3.70
C LEU A 62 -3.73 19.68 -3.84
N LEU A 63 -3.32 20.94 -3.69
CA LEU A 63 -4.21 22.10 -3.78
C LEU A 63 -4.83 22.27 -5.18
N GLN A 64 -4.19 21.71 -6.22
CA GLN A 64 -4.73 21.71 -7.57
C GLN A 64 -5.57 20.47 -7.92
N CYS A 65 -5.34 19.35 -7.22
CA CYS A 65 -5.92 18.05 -7.55
C CYS A 65 -7.46 18.08 -7.45
N GLY A 66 -8.16 17.75 -8.54
CA GLY A 66 -9.62 17.58 -8.53
C GLY A 66 -10.42 18.88 -8.68
N ARG A 67 -9.75 20.01 -8.90
CA ARG A 67 -10.37 21.33 -9.13
C ARG A 67 -10.49 21.60 -10.64
N LEU A 68 -11.66 22.03 -11.08
CA LEU A 68 -11.93 22.28 -12.51
C LEU A 68 -11.12 23.45 -13.08
N GLU A 69 -10.81 24.46 -12.26
CA GLU A 69 -10.01 25.63 -12.66
C GLU A 69 -8.57 25.28 -13.06
N TYR A 70 -8.04 24.13 -12.61
CA TYR A 70 -6.72 23.62 -12.98
C TYR A 70 -6.77 22.56 -14.10
N GLY A 71 -7.92 22.43 -14.76
CA GLY A 71 -8.10 21.60 -15.96
C GLY A 71 -8.99 20.38 -15.75
N PHE A 72 -9.65 19.98 -16.84
CA PHE A 72 -10.58 18.86 -16.86
C PHE A 72 -10.70 18.25 -18.27
N MET A 73 -11.21 17.02 -18.31
CA MET A 73 -11.67 16.37 -19.53
C MET A 73 -13.20 16.38 -19.56
N ARG A 74 -13.79 16.74 -20.69
CA ARG A 74 -15.23 16.56 -20.94
C ARG A 74 -15.46 15.18 -21.57
N VAL A 75 -16.23 14.34 -20.90
CA VAL A 75 -16.62 13.02 -21.39
C VAL A 75 -18.09 13.08 -21.77
N ARG A 76 -18.42 12.69 -23.00
CA ARG A 76 -19.79 12.62 -23.53
C ARG A 76 -20.07 11.19 -23.95
N CYS A 77 -21.22 10.64 -23.56
CA CYS A 77 -21.71 9.38 -24.10
C CYS A 77 -22.20 9.58 -25.54
N GLU A 78 -21.78 8.73 -26.48
CA GLU A 78 -22.21 8.83 -27.87
C GLU A 78 -23.69 8.46 -28.04
N ASP A 79 -24.22 7.54 -27.23
CA ASP A 79 -25.60 7.07 -27.32
C ASP A 79 -26.63 8.00 -26.66
N CYS A 80 -26.43 8.34 -25.38
CA CYS A 80 -27.39 9.14 -24.61
C CYS A 80 -27.00 10.61 -24.47
N HIS A 81 -25.85 11.01 -25.02
CA HIS A 81 -25.31 12.38 -24.96
C HIS A 81 -25.10 12.96 -23.56
N HIS A 82 -25.22 12.15 -22.51
CA HIS A 82 -24.90 12.57 -21.15
C HIS A 82 -23.44 13.03 -21.08
N GLU A 83 -23.22 14.23 -20.56
CA GLU A 83 -21.89 14.83 -20.41
C GLU A 83 -21.46 14.87 -18.93
N ARG A 84 -20.15 14.71 -18.69
CA ARG A 84 -19.53 14.93 -17.38
C ARG A 84 -18.17 15.60 -17.55
N LEU A 85 -17.84 16.47 -16.59
CA LEU A 85 -16.50 17.02 -16.45
C LEU A 85 -15.71 16.19 -15.44
N VAL A 86 -14.52 15.76 -15.84
CA VAL A 86 -13.58 15.00 -15.01
C VAL A 86 -12.36 15.86 -14.78
N ALA A 87 -12.23 16.41 -13.57
CA ALA A 87 -11.09 17.23 -13.18
C ALA A 87 -9.79 16.42 -13.21
N PHE A 88 -8.66 17.07 -13.52
CA PHE A 88 -7.36 16.42 -13.48
C PHE A 88 -6.92 16.10 -12.04
N SER A 89 -6.27 14.95 -11.89
CA SER A 89 -5.74 14.45 -10.62
C SER A 89 -4.23 14.69 -10.55
N CYS A 90 -3.68 14.92 -9.35
CA CYS A 90 -2.23 15.11 -9.20
C CYS A 90 -1.40 13.84 -9.50
N LYS A 91 -2.02 12.65 -9.43
CA LYS A 91 -1.36 11.33 -9.62
C LYS A 91 -0.15 11.10 -8.70
N ARG A 92 0.01 11.90 -7.65
CA ARG A 92 1.11 11.80 -6.69
C ARG A 92 0.97 10.57 -5.79
N ARG A 93 2.02 10.33 -4.99
CA ARG A 93 2.12 9.20 -4.04
C ARG A 93 2.26 9.66 -2.58
N GLY A 94 2.20 10.97 -2.32
CA GLY A 94 2.23 11.51 -0.97
C GLY A 94 0.90 11.30 -0.24
N PHE A 95 0.26 12.39 0.14
CA PHE A 95 -0.83 12.41 1.10
C PHE A 95 -2.18 12.86 0.51
N CYS A 96 -2.28 12.97 -0.83
CA CYS A 96 -3.55 13.26 -1.50
C CYS A 96 -4.53 12.09 -1.34
N PRO A 97 -5.66 12.25 -0.62
CA PRO A 97 -6.57 11.14 -0.34
C PRO A 97 -7.20 10.56 -1.60
N SER A 98 -7.60 11.41 -2.55
CA SER A 98 -8.29 10.98 -3.78
C SER A 98 -7.36 10.15 -4.68
N CYS A 99 -6.13 10.62 -4.90
CA CYS A 99 -5.13 9.87 -5.68
C CYS A 99 -4.62 8.64 -4.93
N GLY A 100 -4.45 8.74 -3.61
CA GLY A 100 -4.05 7.64 -2.74
C GLY A 100 -5.08 6.50 -2.77
N ALA A 101 -6.37 6.81 -2.56
CA ALA A 101 -7.46 5.84 -2.58
C ALA A 101 -7.61 5.19 -3.96
N ARG A 102 -7.54 5.96 -5.04
CA ARG A 102 -7.57 5.42 -6.40
C ARG A 102 -6.44 4.42 -6.63
N ARG A 103 -5.21 4.79 -6.26
CA ARG A 103 -4.04 3.93 -6.37
C ARG A 103 -4.15 2.68 -5.50
N MET A 104 -4.71 2.78 -4.30
CA MET A 104 -4.96 1.63 -3.43
C MET A 104 -5.90 0.63 -4.11
N ALA A 105 -7.02 1.10 -4.67
CA ALA A 105 -7.96 0.26 -5.39
C ALA A 105 -7.33 -0.39 -6.64
N GLU A 106 -6.61 0.39 -7.45
CA GLU A 106 -5.91 -0.12 -8.64
C GLU A 106 -4.82 -1.14 -8.28
N SER A 107 -4.06 -0.88 -7.20
CA SER A 107 -3.02 -1.81 -6.72
C SER A 107 -3.64 -3.10 -6.20
N ALA A 108 -4.78 -3.02 -5.50
CA ALA A 108 -5.50 -4.21 -5.03
C ALA A 108 -6.01 -5.07 -6.21
N ALA A 109 -6.60 -4.44 -7.23
CA ALA A 109 -7.04 -5.13 -8.44
C ALA A 109 -5.85 -5.83 -9.15
N LEU A 110 -4.76 -5.10 -9.40
CA LEU A 110 -3.53 -5.67 -9.97
C LEU A 110 -3.04 -6.88 -9.16
N LEU A 111 -3.02 -6.79 -7.84
CA LEU A 111 -2.55 -7.87 -6.99
C LEU A 111 -3.44 -9.12 -7.08
N ILE A 112 -4.76 -8.95 -7.15
CA ILE A 112 -5.73 -10.07 -7.18
C ILE A 112 -5.83 -10.71 -8.57
N ASP A 113 -5.74 -9.89 -9.61
CA ASP A 113 -5.99 -10.30 -10.98
C ASP A 113 -4.71 -10.86 -11.64
N GLU A 114 -3.55 -10.26 -11.36
CA GLU A 114 -2.32 -10.51 -12.14
C GLU A 114 -1.14 -11.04 -11.31
N VAL A 115 -1.12 -10.87 -9.98
CA VAL A 115 0.06 -11.20 -9.15
C VAL A 115 -0.16 -12.42 -8.28
N PHE A 116 -1.25 -12.46 -7.51
CA PHE A 116 -1.50 -13.56 -6.59
C PHE A 116 -2.12 -14.76 -7.29
N PRO A 117 -1.63 -15.99 -7.00
CA PRO A 117 -2.34 -17.19 -7.40
C PRO A 117 -3.68 -17.29 -6.66
N LYS A 118 -4.56 -18.19 -7.10
CA LYS A 118 -5.84 -18.48 -6.43
C LYS A 118 -5.63 -19.36 -5.18
N GLU A 119 -4.74 -18.93 -4.30
CA GLU A 119 -4.42 -19.58 -3.02
C GLU A 119 -4.74 -18.65 -1.84
N PRO A 120 -5.00 -19.19 -0.64
CA PRO A 120 -5.27 -18.36 0.53
C PRO A 120 -4.07 -17.46 0.88
N ILE A 121 -4.36 -16.24 1.35
CA ILE A 121 -3.37 -15.23 1.73
C ILE A 121 -3.54 -14.91 3.22
N ARG A 122 -2.42 -14.74 3.93
CA ARG A 122 -2.37 -14.28 5.32
C ARG A 122 -1.59 -12.97 5.43
N GLN A 123 -2.19 -12.00 6.11
CA GLN A 123 -1.53 -10.75 6.45
C GLN A 123 -0.66 -10.91 7.70
N TRP A 124 0.59 -10.46 7.60
CA TRP A 124 1.52 -10.31 8.70
C TRP A 124 1.87 -8.84 8.84
N VAL A 125 1.65 -8.27 10.03
CA VAL A 125 1.98 -6.88 10.31
C VAL A 125 3.12 -6.82 11.31
N LEU A 126 4.24 -6.20 10.92
CA LEU A 126 5.35 -5.96 11.81
C LEU A 126 5.49 -4.46 12.08
N SER A 127 5.27 -4.09 13.34
CA SER A 127 5.54 -2.75 13.86
C SER A 127 6.83 -2.75 14.67
N PHE A 128 7.54 -1.63 14.67
CA PHE A 128 8.80 -1.48 15.40
C PHE A 128 8.61 -0.64 16.68
N PRO A 129 9.49 -0.81 17.69
CA PRO A 129 9.63 0.16 18.79
C PRO A 129 9.84 1.58 18.27
N PHE A 130 9.41 2.58 19.04
CA PHE A 130 9.38 3.98 18.63
C PHE A 130 10.73 4.47 18.10
N GLN A 131 11.81 4.20 18.82
CA GLN A 131 13.18 4.60 18.49
C GLN A 131 13.63 4.03 17.14
N LEU A 132 13.31 2.76 16.86
CA LEU A 132 13.66 2.12 15.59
C LEU A 132 12.91 2.72 14.41
N ARG A 133 11.67 3.22 14.60
CA ARG A 133 10.92 3.86 13.51
C ARG A 133 11.66 5.08 12.96
N PHE A 134 12.28 5.90 13.82
CA PHE A 134 13.08 7.05 13.38
C PHE A 134 14.30 6.63 12.59
N LEU A 135 15.02 5.61 13.07
CA LEU A 135 16.21 5.10 12.40
C LEU A 135 15.86 4.55 11.01
N LEU A 136 14.83 3.71 10.91
CA LEU A 136 14.38 3.13 9.64
C LEU A 136 13.83 4.19 8.69
N ALA A 137 13.20 5.24 9.20
CA ALA A 137 12.72 6.35 8.39
C ALA A 137 13.85 7.16 7.76
N ARG A 138 14.98 7.32 8.47
CA ARG A 138 16.16 8.07 8.01
C ARG A 138 17.09 7.25 7.12
N HIS A 139 17.13 5.92 7.28
CA HIS A 139 18.05 5.04 6.55
C HIS A 139 17.30 3.98 5.72
N PRO A 140 16.85 4.32 4.49
CA PRO A 140 16.09 3.40 3.62
C PRO A 140 16.80 2.07 3.33
N GLN A 141 18.13 2.07 3.25
CA GLN A 141 18.91 0.86 3.03
C GLN A 141 18.82 -0.10 4.23
N LEU A 142 18.82 0.44 5.46
CA LEU A 142 18.62 -0.36 6.68
C LEU A 142 17.20 -0.93 6.71
N MET A 143 16.19 -0.13 6.35
CA MET A 143 14.81 -0.60 6.22
C MET A 143 14.69 -1.80 5.27
N GLY A 144 15.28 -1.76 4.08
CA GLY A 144 15.29 -2.89 3.14
C GLY A 144 15.97 -4.15 3.69
N GLN A 145 17.03 -3.98 4.49
CA GLN A 145 17.71 -5.10 5.13
C GLN A 145 16.91 -5.72 6.27
N VAL A 146 16.30 -4.89 7.11
CA VAL A 146 15.37 -5.34 8.13
C VAL A 146 14.21 -6.09 7.48
N LEU A 147 13.65 -5.58 6.38
CA LEU A 147 12.63 -6.29 5.61
C LEU A 147 13.13 -7.66 5.13
N SER A 148 14.37 -7.75 4.64
CA SER A 148 14.96 -9.03 4.22
C SER A 148 15.09 -10.03 5.37
N ILE A 149 15.42 -9.58 6.58
CA ILE A 149 15.47 -10.41 7.79
C ILE A 149 14.07 -10.92 8.14
N VAL A 150 13.07 -10.04 8.09
CA VAL A 150 11.68 -10.37 8.41
C VAL A 150 11.14 -11.40 7.42
N TYR A 151 11.27 -11.13 6.12
CA TYR A 151 10.86 -12.04 5.06
C TYR A 151 11.50 -13.42 5.22
N ARG A 152 12.83 -13.49 5.38
CA ARG A 152 13.54 -14.78 5.54
C ARG A 152 13.10 -15.54 6.78
N THR A 153 12.79 -14.83 7.87
CA THR A 153 12.35 -15.46 9.13
C THR A 153 10.94 -16.04 8.99
N LEU A 154 9.99 -15.27 8.44
CA LEU A 154 8.63 -15.75 8.17
C LEU A 154 8.61 -16.88 7.14
N SER A 155 9.35 -16.73 6.04
CA SER A 155 9.48 -17.77 5.01
C SER A 155 10.02 -19.08 5.59
N THR A 156 11.08 -19.00 6.42
CA THR A 156 11.63 -20.18 7.11
C THR A 156 10.59 -20.84 8.02
N HIS A 157 9.80 -20.05 8.74
CA HIS A 157 8.76 -20.57 9.62
C HIS A 157 7.66 -21.29 8.84
N LEU A 158 7.14 -20.70 7.76
CA LEU A 158 6.11 -21.33 6.91
C LEU A 158 6.60 -22.65 6.31
N ILE A 159 7.83 -22.69 5.79
CA ILE A 159 8.46 -23.90 5.24
C ILE A 159 8.56 -25.00 6.29
N LYS A 160 9.09 -24.68 7.47
CA LYS A 160 9.20 -25.66 8.57
C LYS A 160 7.84 -26.15 9.05
N LYS A 161 6.87 -25.24 9.16
CA LYS A 161 5.51 -25.57 9.60
C LYS A 161 4.78 -26.46 8.60
N ALA A 162 5.10 -26.36 7.33
CA ALA A 162 4.61 -27.24 6.27
C ALA A 162 5.33 -28.61 6.23
N GLY A 163 6.37 -28.82 7.05
CA GLY A 163 7.14 -30.07 7.08
C GLY A 163 8.25 -30.16 6.02
N TYR A 164 8.59 -29.05 5.35
CA TYR A 164 9.59 -29.03 4.28
C TYR A 164 10.91 -28.40 4.73
N THR A 165 11.92 -28.51 3.87
CA THR A 165 13.21 -27.82 4.00
C THR A 165 13.26 -26.62 3.06
N LYS A 166 14.18 -25.68 3.33
CA LYS A 166 14.38 -24.51 2.45
C LYS A 166 14.76 -24.86 1.01
N ALA A 167 15.34 -26.04 0.80
CA ALA A 167 15.74 -26.51 -0.52
C ALA A 167 14.57 -27.14 -1.30
N SER A 168 13.49 -27.56 -0.61
CA SER A 168 12.37 -28.31 -1.20
C SER A 168 11.07 -27.51 -1.29
N ALA A 169 11.02 -26.32 -0.70
CA ALA A 169 9.80 -25.50 -0.70
C ALA A 169 10.07 -24.00 -0.86
N GLN A 170 9.10 -23.31 -1.45
CA GLN A 170 9.13 -21.88 -1.71
C GLN A 170 7.91 -21.18 -1.13
N THR A 171 8.11 -19.93 -0.69
CA THR A 171 7.05 -19.03 -0.21
C THR A 171 6.95 -17.83 -1.14
N GLY A 172 5.78 -17.20 -1.19
CA GLY A 172 5.56 -15.94 -1.89
C GLY A 172 4.98 -14.88 -0.97
N SER A 173 5.42 -13.61 -1.12
CA SER A 173 4.80 -12.50 -0.42
C SER A 173 4.92 -11.17 -1.16
N VAL A 174 3.94 -10.30 -0.99
CA VAL A 174 4.02 -8.88 -1.35
C VAL A 174 4.07 -8.06 -0.06
N THR A 175 5.03 -7.13 0.04
CA THR A 175 5.13 -6.24 1.22
C THR A 175 4.82 -4.80 0.84
N LEU A 176 3.89 -4.19 1.57
CA LEU A 176 3.66 -2.74 1.57
C LEU A 176 4.36 -2.13 2.80
N ILE A 177 5.32 -1.25 2.55
CA ILE A 177 6.00 -0.49 3.60
C ILE A 177 5.19 0.76 3.86
N GLN A 178 4.60 0.86 5.04
CA GLN A 178 3.88 2.05 5.49
C GLN A 178 4.79 2.87 6.40
N ARG A 179 4.81 4.19 6.20
CA ARG A 179 5.71 5.12 6.93
C ARG A 179 4.97 6.03 7.92
N PHE A 180 3.64 6.02 7.90
CA PHE A 180 2.82 6.86 8.75
C PHE A 180 1.61 6.11 9.31
N GLY A 181 1.14 6.53 10.48
CA GLY A 181 -0.12 6.05 11.08
C GLY A 181 -1.33 6.82 10.57
N SER A 182 -2.52 6.46 11.05
CA SER A 182 -3.78 7.15 10.68
C SER A 182 -3.77 8.64 11.02
N ALA A 183 -3.02 9.05 12.06
CA ALA A 183 -2.81 10.44 12.45
C ALA A 183 -1.65 11.14 11.69
N LEU A 184 -1.14 10.53 10.60
CA LEU A 184 0.03 10.97 9.83
C LEU A 184 1.34 11.07 10.64
N ASN A 185 1.36 10.55 11.87
CA ASN A 185 2.55 10.45 12.69
C ASN A 185 3.53 9.43 12.11
N LEU A 186 4.83 9.63 12.31
CA LEU A 186 5.84 8.69 11.85
C LEU A 186 5.60 7.29 12.44
N ASN A 187 5.29 6.34 11.57
CA ASN A 187 5.04 4.96 11.94
C ASN A 187 5.54 4.04 10.83
N VAL A 188 6.84 3.70 10.84
CA VAL A 188 7.38 2.71 9.91
C VAL A 188 6.91 1.33 10.34
N HIS A 189 6.24 0.60 9.46
CA HIS A 189 5.78 -0.76 9.67
C HIS A 189 5.58 -1.49 8.34
N TYR A 190 5.60 -2.82 8.38
CA TYR A 190 5.46 -3.68 7.21
C TYR A 190 4.11 -4.38 7.24
N HIS A 191 3.31 -4.19 6.18
CA HIS A 191 2.18 -5.04 5.87
C HIS A 191 2.63 -6.06 4.84
N MET A 192 2.75 -7.33 5.24
CA MET A 192 3.21 -8.41 4.38
C MET A 192 2.05 -9.35 4.08
N LEU A 193 1.68 -9.47 2.82
CA LEU A 193 0.70 -10.43 2.32
C LEU A 193 1.44 -11.68 1.88
N PHE A 194 1.50 -12.70 2.74
CA PHE A 194 2.10 -14.00 2.42
C PHE A 194 1.04 -14.94 1.88
N LEU A 195 1.42 -15.81 0.93
CA LEU A 195 0.66 -17.02 0.68
C LEU A 195 0.57 -17.82 1.99
N ASP A 196 -0.61 -18.35 2.29
CA ASP A 196 -0.90 -19.01 3.57
C ASP A 196 -0.35 -20.46 3.63
N GLY A 197 0.86 -20.65 3.14
CA GLY A 197 1.45 -21.94 2.86
C GLY A 197 2.72 -21.83 2.01
N VAL A 198 3.12 -22.96 1.43
CA VAL A 198 4.33 -23.07 0.59
C VAL A 198 4.03 -23.85 -0.67
N TYR A 199 4.78 -23.60 -1.74
CA TYR A 199 4.87 -24.51 -2.88
C TYR A 199 6.00 -25.50 -2.65
N ALA A 200 5.73 -26.79 -2.87
CA ALA A 200 6.73 -27.85 -2.87
C ALA A 200 6.44 -28.83 -4.01
N GLU A 201 7.47 -29.55 -4.43
CA GLU A 201 7.32 -30.60 -5.46
C GLU A 201 6.68 -31.85 -4.86
N ASP A 202 5.71 -32.43 -5.57
CA ASP A 202 5.16 -33.76 -5.25
C ASP A 202 6.04 -34.89 -5.83
N ASP A 203 5.69 -36.14 -5.51
CA ASP A 203 6.42 -37.33 -5.99
C ASP A 203 6.43 -37.47 -7.52
N TYR A 204 5.65 -36.65 -8.25
CA TYR A 204 5.53 -36.65 -9.71
C TYR A 204 6.21 -35.44 -10.35
N GLY A 205 6.99 -34.65 -9.60
CA GLY A 205 7.71 -33.49 -10.14
C GLY A 205 6.83 -32.24 -10.29
N LYS A 206 5.61 -32.22 -9.76
CA LYS A 206 4.69 -31.09 -9.90
C LYS A 206 4.68 -30.22 -8.66
N GLN A 207 4.83 -28.90 -8.85
CA GLN A 207 4.67 -27.92 -7.78
C GLN A 207 3.22 -27.88 -7.28
N ARG A 208 3.02 -28.12 -5.98
CA ARG A 208 1.73 -28.06 -5.30
C ARG A 208 1.77 -27.12 -4.11
N PHE A 209 0.64 -26.48 -3.84
CA PHE A 209 0.48 -25.62 -2.68
C PHE A 209 0.11 -26.45 -1.44
N HIS A 210 0.86 -26.24 -0.37
CA HIS A 210 0.68 -26.85 0.94
C HIS A 210 0.33 -25.77 1.95
N ARG A 211 -0.97 -25.67 2.25
CA ARG A 211 -1.49 -24.70 3.22
C ARG A 211 -1.01 -25.03 4.64
N VAL A 212 -0.69 -24.01 5.43
CA VAL A 212 -0.33 -24.17 6.85
C VAL A 212 -1.41 -23.62 7.78
N LYS A 213 -1.49 -24.19 8.99
CA LYS A 213 -2.39 -23.69 10.03
C LYS A 213 -2.02 -22.26 10.48
N ALA A 214 -2.97 -21.57 11.13
CA ALA A 214 -2.71 -20.32 11.85
C ALA A 214 -1.50 -20.47 12.79
N PRO A 215 -0.62 -19.46 12.94
CA PRO A 215 0.39 -19.49 13.98
C PRO A 215 -0.29 -19.50 15.35
N THR A 216 0.22 -20.31 16.26
CA THR A 216 -0.16 -20.26 17.67
C THR A 216 0.48 -19.04 18.33
N TYR A 217 0.01 -18.70 19.53
CA TYR A 217 0.60 -17.63 20.32
C TYR A 217 2.10 -17.88 20.60
N ASP A 218 2.48 -19.12 20.92
CA ASP A 218 3.87 -19.48 21.19
C ASP A 218 4.76 -19.37 19.95
N GLU A 219 4.24 -19.73 18.77
CA GLU A 219 4.94 -19.53 17.51
C GLU A 219 5.13 -18.04 17.22
N LEU A 220 4.12 -17.20 17.47
CA LEU A 220 4.23 -15.74 17.33
C LEU A 220 5.27 -15.15 18.27
N ASN A 221 5.29 -15.56 19.54
CA ASN A 221 6.30 -15.12 20.51
C ASN A 221 7.72 -15.54 20.11
N THR A 222 7.89 -16.78 19.66
CA THR A 222 9.17 -17.30 19.17
C THR A 222 9.65 -16.51 17.95
N LEU A 223 8.74 -16.19 17.03
CA LEU A 223 9.02 -15.36 15.86
C LEU A 223 9.42 -13.94 16.27
N ALA A 224 8.65 -13.30 17.15
CA ALA A 224 8.94 -11.96 17.64
C ALA A 224 10.32 -11.88 18.32
N HIS A 225 10.65 -12.85 19.17
CA HIS A 225 11.95 -12.94 19.81
C HIS A 225 13.08 -13.15 18.79
N THR A 226 12.90 -14.07 17.85
CA THR A 226 13.87 -14.32 16.78
C THR A 226 14.11 -13.08 15.92
N LEU A 227 13.05 -12.37 15.56
CA LEU A 227 13.11 -11.13 14.78
C LEU A 227 13.83 -10.04 15.58
N SER A 228 13.46 -9.83 16.84
CA SER A 228 14.10 -8.86 17.73
C SER A 228 15.62 -9.08 17.78
N HIS A 229 16.05 -10.30 18.09
CA HIS A 229 17.48 -10.64 18.17
C HIS A 229 18.22 -10.47 16.83
N ARG A 230 17.62 -10.90 15.72
CA ARG A 230 18.27 -10.77 14.39
C ARG A 230 18.36 -9.32 13.92
N ILE A 231 17.34 -8.52 14.20
CA ILE A 231 17.31 -7.09 13.87
C ILE A 231 18.32 -6.34 14.73
N ALA A 232 18.37 -6.59 16.04
CA ALA A 232 19.36 -6.00 16.94
C ALA A 232 20.79 -6.31 16.46
N ARG A 233 21.11 -7.59 16.20
CA ARG A 233 22.43 -7.98 15.67
C ARG A 233 22.76 -7.34 14.32
N CYS A 234 21.76 -7.09 13.47
CA CYS A 234 21.96 -6.40 12.20
C CYS A 234 22.30 -4.91 12.41
N MET A 235 21.71 -4.29 13.41
CA MET A 235 21.95 -2.89 13.77
C MET A 235 23.32 -2.73 14.44
N GLU A 236 23.65 -3.56 15.44
CA GLU A 236 24.95 -3.54 16.12
C GLU A 236 26.15 -3.66 15.17
N LYS A 237 26.02 -4.51 14.14
CA LYS A 237 27.08 -4.68 13.12
C LYS A 237 27.34 -3.44 12.28
N ARG A 238 26.45 -2.45 12.31
CA ARG A 238 26.52 -1.24 11.48
C ARG A 238 26.99 0.00 12.22
N GLY A 239 27.16 -0.08 13.55
CA GLY A 239 27.40 1.09 14.41
C GLY A 239 26.08 1.66 14.88
#